data_AF-A0A447TB60-F1
#
_entry.id   AF-A0A447TB60-F1
#
_cell.length_a   1.000
_cell.length_b   1.000
_cell.length_c   1.000
_cell.angle_alpha   90.00
_cell.angle_beta   90.00
_cell.angle_gamma   90.00
#
_symmetry.space_group_name_H-M   'P 1'
#
loop_
_entity.id
_entity.type
_entity.pdbx_description
1 polymer ?
#
loop_
_entity_poly.entity_id
_entity_poly.type
_entity_poly.pdbx_seq_one_letter_code
_entity_poly.pdbx_strand_id
1 'polypeptide(L)' 'MVYDEIRRLKKLHADIPVYVVVSEVCASGCYYIAAAADKIFVDKASIVGSIGVLSDGFGFTGAMEKLA' A
#
# COMPACT_ATOMS: atom_id res chain seq x y z
N MET A 1 -1.71 -9.29 -7.85
CA MET A 1 -0.88 -8.11 -7.50
C MET A 1 0.28 -8.55 -6.60
N VAL A 2 1.26 -7.69 -6.28
CA VAL A 2 2.47 -8.08 -5.51
C VAL A 2 2.14 -8.83 -4.20
N TYR A 3 1.11 -8.40 -3.48
CA TYR A 3 0.59 -9.09 -2.29
C TYR A 3 0.28 -10.58 -2.55
N ASP A 4 -0.47 -10.87 -3.62
CA ASP A 4 -0.87 -12.24 -3.96
C ASP A 4 0.33 -13.11 -4.32
N GLU A 5 1.32 -12.51 -4.98
CA GLU A 5 2.53 -13.22 -5.40
C GLU A 5 3.40 -13.57 -4.20
N ILE A 6 3.55 -12.65 -3.23
CA ILE A 6 4.22 -12.97 -1.95
C ILE A 6 3.50 -14.14 -1.27
N ARG A 7 2.16 -14.12 -1.22
CA ARG A 7 1.41 -15.24 -0.62
C ARG A 7 1.52 -16.55 -1.39
N ARG A 8 1.61 -16.49 -2.73
CA ARG A 8 1.83 -17.67 -3.58
C ARG A 8 3.19 -18.28 -3.30
N LEU A 9 4.25 -17.46 -3.28
CA LEU A 9 5.62 -17.91 -2.97
C LEU A 9 5.73 -18.48 -1.57
N LYS A 10 5.12 -17.85 -0.56
CA LYS A 10 5.08 -18.40 0.81
C LYS A 10 4.39 -19.76 0.91
N LYS A 11 3.42 -20.05 0.04
CA LYS A 11 2.80 -21.40 -0.02
C LYS A 11 3.73 -22.44 -0.65
N LEU A 12 4.53 -22.05 -1.63
CA LEU A 12 5.48 -22.94 -2.31
C LEU A 12 6.78 -23.14 -1.53
N HIS A 13 7.15 -22.16 -0.71
CA HIS A 13 8.39 -22.12 0.06
C HIS A 13 8.06 -21.78 1.53
N ALA A 14 7.36 -22.69 2.19
CA ALA A 14 6.82 -22.47 3.54
C ALA A 14 7.89 -22.30 4.63
N ASP A 15 9.12 -22.71 4.34
CA ASP A 15 10.29 -22.63 5.19
C ASP A 15 11.09 -21.31 5.03
N ILE A 16 10.80 -20.53 3.99
CA ILE A 16 11.49 -19.26 3.72
C ILE A 16 10.66 -18.10 4.27
N PRO A 17 11.11 -17.42 5.35
CA PRO A 17 10.39 -16.29 5.91
C PRO A 17 10.51 -15.05 5.04
N VAL A 18 9.44 -14.25 4.97
CA VAL A 18 9.41 -12.97 4.27
C VAL A 18 9.39 -11.83 5.29
N TYR A 19 10.41 -10.98 5.26
CA TYR A 19 10.49 -9.79 6.11
C TYR A 19 10.42 -8.52 5.28
N VAL A 20 9.67 -7.54 5.79
CA VAL A 20 9.60 -6.19 5.23
C VAL A 20 10.30 -5.24 6.19
N VAL A 21 11.15 -4.37 5.63
CA VAL A 21 11.88 -3.34 6.37
C VAL A 21 11.55 -2.00 5.74
N VAL A 22 10.98 -1.10 6.53
CA VAL A 22 10.57 0.25 6.11
C VAL A 22 11.58 1.26 6.62
N SER A 23 12.22 1.99 5.70
CA SER A 23 13.23 3.01 6.01
C SER A 23 12.67 4.43 6.11
N GLU A 24 11.77 4.81 5.21
CA GLU A 24 11.25 6.18 5.12
C GLU A 24 9.73 6.24 5.00
N VAL A 25 9.16 5.61 3.97
CA VAL A 25 7.71 5.63 3.69
C VAL A 25 7.23 4.23 3.34
N CYS A 26 6.15 3.80 3.98
CA CYS A 26 5.34 2.68 3.51
C CYS A 26 3.86 2.90 3.86
N ALA A 27 3.14 3.56 2.96
CA ALA A 27 1.74 3.94 3.13
C ALA A 27 0.85 3.43 1.99
N SER A 28 -0.46 3.35 2.23
CA SER A 28 -1.49 2.90 1.27
C SER A 28 -1.14 1.56 0.63
N GLY A 29 -0.90 1.51 -0.68
CA GLY A 29 -0.56 0.28 -1.40
C GLY A 29 0.70 -0.43 -0.88
N CYS A 30 1.69 0.32 -0.37
CA CYS A 30 2.87 -0.31 0.26
C CYS A 30 2.47 -1.10 1.51
N TYR A 31 1.62 -0.51 2.35
CA TYR A 31 1.13 -1.17 3.56
C TYR A 31 0.31 -2.43 3.23
N TYR A 32 -0.45 -2.38 2.14
CA TYR A 32 -1.17 -3.56 1.62
C TYR A 32 -0.22 -4.68 1.22
N ILE A 33 0.88 -4.38 0.51
CA ILE A 33 1.90 -5.37 0.15
C ILE A 33 2.60 -5.91 1.40
N ALA A 34 2.98 -5.02 2.33
CA ALA A 34 3.68 -5.38 3.55
C ALA A 34 2.88 -6.34 4.43
N ALA A 35 1.55 -6.27 4.39
CA ALA A 35 0.66 -7.18 5.12
C ALA A 35 0.77 -8.67 4.69
N ALA A 36 1.43 -8.99 3.58
CA ALA A 36 1.73 -10.37 3.19
C ALA A 36 2.95 -10.98 3.92
N ALA A 37 3.79 -10.14 4.54
CA ALA A 37 5.03 -10.56 5.20
C ALA A 37 4.78 -11.30 6.53
N ASP A 38 5.78 -12.03 7.00
CA ASP A 38 5.77 -12.67 8.32
C ASP A 38 6.09 -11.68 9.44
N LYS A 39 7.00 -10.73 9.17
CA LYS A 39 7.37 -9.64 10.07
C LYS A 39 7.58 -8.35 9.31
N ILE A 40 7.18 -7.26 9.93
CA ILE A 40 7.36 -5.90 9.42
C ILE A 40 8.19 -5.12 10.44
N PHE A 41 9.33 -4.61 10.02
CA PHE A 41 10.20 -3.75 10.81
C PHE A 41 10.13 -2.34 10.24
N VAL A 42 10.00 -1.36 11.13
CA VAL A 42 9.74 0.04 10.75
C VAL A 42 10.62 0.94 11.59
N ASP A 43 11.31 1.88 10.96
CA ASP A 43 12.00 2.95 11.69
C ASP A 43 10.97 3.88 12.36
N LYS A 44 11.27 4.36 13.58
CA LYS A 44 10.31 5.18 14.35
C LYS A 44 9.97 6.52 13.66
N ALA A 45 10.85 7.03 12.81
CA ALA A 45 10.64 8.24 12.04
C ALA A 45 9.92 7.97 10.69
N SER A 46 9.70 6.71 10.32
CA SER A 46 9.03 6.37 9.06
C SER A 46 7.54 6.73 9.05
N ILE A 47 7.05 7.14 7.89
CA ILE A 47 5.63 7.37 7.66
C ILE A 47 4.99 6.07 7.19
N VAL A 48 4.05 5.56 7.98
CA VAL A 48 3.25 4.37 7.66
C VAL A 48 1.75 4.66 7.76
N GLY A 49 0.91 3.74 7.28
CA GLY A 49 -0.54 3.88 7.33
C GLY A 49 -1.13 4.39 6.02
N SER A 50 -1.99 5.41 6.05
CA SER A 50 -2.79 5.84 4.90
C SER A 50 -3.60 4.69 4.27
N ILE A 51 -4.23 3.88 5.13
CA ILE A 51 -5.03 2.72 4.71
C ILE A 51 -6.38 3.24 4.21
N GLY A 52 -6.53 3.27 2.89
CA GLY A 52 -7.74 3.75 2.24
C GLY A 52 -7.58 3.78 0.73
N VAL A 53 -8.70 3.95 0.05
CA VAL A 53 -8.76 4.13 -1.40
C VAL A 53 -9.47 5.45 -1.65
N LEU A 54 -8.84 6.31 -2.43
CA LEU A 54 -9.44 7.52 -2.97
C LEU A 54 -9.68 7.29 -4.46
N SER A 55 -10.86 7.68 -4.92
CA SER A 55 -11.23 7.67 -6.33
C SER A 55 -11.88 9.01 -6.63
N ASP A 56 -11.04 10.02 -6.86
CA ASP A 56 -11.51 11.37 -7.15
C ASP A 56 -11.82 11.52 -8.65
N GLY A 57 -12.92 12.21 -8.94
CA GLY A 57 -13.27 12.67 -10.28
C GLY A 57 -13.19 14.20 -10.37
N PHE A 58 -12.95 14.74 -11.56
CA PHE A 58 -12.96 16.19 -11.77
C PHE A 58 -14.39 16.72 -11.82
N GLY A 59 -14.85 17.37 -10.75
CA GLY A 59 -16.14 18.06 -10.70
C GLY A 59 -16.00 19.53 -11.12
N PHE A 60 -16.14 19.83 -12.42
CA PHE A 60 -16.16 21.22 -12.92
C PHE A 60 -17.56 21.81 -13.06
N THR A 61 -18.59 21.20 -12.47
CA THR A 61 -20.00 21.61 -12.64
C THR A 61 -20.21 23.10 -12.39
N GLY A 62 -19.69 23.64 -11.28
CA GLY A 62 -19.80 25.06 -10.95
C GLY A 62 -18.92 26.00 -11.81
N ALA A 63 -17.88 25.48 -12.47
CA ALA A 63 -17.08 26.25 -13.43
C ALA A 63 -17.74 26.26 -14.81
N MET A 64 -18.35 25.15 -15.22
CA MET A 64 -19.13 25.03 -16.46
C MET A 64 -20.37 25.94 -16.43
N GLU A 65 -21.07 26.04 -15.29
CA GLU A 65 -22.21 26.98 -15.14
C GLU A 65 -21.83 28.45 -15.30
N LYS A 66 -20.59 28.82 -14.99
CA LYS A 66 -20.13 30.22 -15.04
C LYS A 66 -19.50 30.62 -16.38
N LEU A 67 -19.16 29.63 -17.22
CA LEU A 67 -18.47 29.83 -18.49
C LEU A 67 -19.34 29.49 -19.72
N ALA A 68 -20.53 28.93 -19.52
CA ALA A 68 -21.58 28.78 -20.52
C ALA A 68 -22.45 30.05 -20.60
#